data_AF-A0A7L4YE86-F1
#
_entry.id   AF-A0A7L4YE86-F1
#
_cell.length_a   1.000
_cell.length_b   1.000
_cell.length_c   1.000
_cell.angle_alpha   90.00
_cell.angle_beta   90.00
_cell.angle_gamma   90.00
#
_symmetry.space_group_name_H-M   'P 1'
#
loop_
_entity.id
_entity.type
_entity.pdbx_description
1 polymer ?
#
loop_
_entity_poly.entity_id
_entity_poly.type
_entity_poly.pdbx_seq_one_letter_code
_entity_poly.pdbx_strand_id
1 'polypeptide(L)'
;MQKDSGDPDVGRVRAAAAAADWSTVRAVLEGRPESEDRTELLWAVGDTAGVERWIAGVLEAEPEAALPRLVAGIRHISWGWEARTGARAKDVSRDQFEVFHARLRQAEQWLYEVAEREPQWTSPWYALQITGRGLQVGQTVARRRFDATVRRDRHHLGAHQQQLQQVCDKWGGSHEEMHAFARESAFGAPGGTLLGQLVAIAHIEEWLSLDDGPDAVHMRRADVKTSLREAAEHSIRHPDFVRRGAWNQVFNTFAMAFSLAGDRAAARECFQATDGRVTDFPWYYLNGSDPAAAYRQQRSSTGR
;
A
#
# COMPACT_ATOMS: atom_id res chain seq x y z
N MET A 1 10.11 11.15 -10.69
CA MET A 1 9.06 10.35 -10.03
C MET A 1 9.30 10.50 -8.55
N GLN A 2 8.38 11.11 -7.82
CA GLN A 2 8.53 11.20 -6.36
C GLN A 2 7.99 9.88 -5.83
N LYS A 3 8.87 8.94 -5.50
CA LYS A 3 8.47 7.66 -4.91
C LYS A 3 7.76 7.85 -3.57
N ASP A 4 8.08 8.97 -2.91
CA ASP A 4 7.69 9.27 -1.54
C ASP A 4 6.66 10.41 -1.50
N SER A 5 5.87 10.51 -0.43
CA SER A 5 4.77 11.45 -0.18
C SER A 5 5.18 12.94 -0.21
N GLY A 6 6.47 13.23 -0.33
CA GLY A 6 7.07 14.55 -0.17
C GLY A 6 7.49 14.86 1.26
N ASP A 7 7.36 13.89 2.16
CA ASP A 7 7.83 13.98 3.53
C ASP A 7 9.37 13.98 3.62
N PRO A 8 10.01 15.03 4.16
CA PRO A 8 11.46 15.11 4.28
C PRO A 8 12.06 14.02 5.18
N ASP A 9 11.31 13.49 6.15
CA ASP A 9 11.80 12.44 7.05
C ASP A 9 12.01 11.11 6.32
N VAL A 10 11.29 10.88 5.21
CA VAL A 10 11.48 9.67 4.38
C VAL A 10 12.87 9.66 3.74
N GLY A 11 13.30 10.79 3.17
CA GLY A 11 14.65 10.92 2.62
C GLY A 11 15.73 10.80 3.70
N ARG A 12 15.49 11.41 4.86
CA ARG A 12 16.41 11.38 6.01
C ARG A 12 16.59 9.96 6.57
N VAL A 13 15.50 9.23 6.81
CA VAL A 13 15.55 7.88 7.37
C VAL A 13 16.17 6.88 6.39
N ARG A 14 15.92 7.04 5.08
CA ARG A 14 16.53 6.23 4.02
C ARG A 14 18.05 6.43 3.96
N ALA A 15 18.51 7.68 4.04
CA ALA A 15 19.94 8.00 4.08
C ALA A 15 20.63 7.43 5.34
N ALA A 16 19.98 7.55 6.51
CA ALA A 16 20.49 6.97 7.76
C ALA A 16 20.57 5.43 7.70
N ALA A 17 19.54 4.78 7.15
CA ALA A 17 19.52 3.33 6.96
C ALA A 17 20.65 2.84 6.03
N ALA A 18 20.94 3.58 4.95
CA ALA A 18 22.02 3.29 4.02
C ALA A 18 23.41 3.47 4.67
N ALA A 19 23.53 4.40 5.60
CA ALA A 19 24.75 4.65 6.38
C ALA A 19 24.90 3.75 7.62
N ALA A 20 23.97 2.82 7.86
CA ALA A 20 23.88 2.01 9.08
C ALA A 20 23.82 2.84 10.38
N ASP A 21 23.27 4.06 10.32
CA ASP A 21 23.09 4.92 11.48
C ASP A 21 21.76 4.62 12.17
N TRP A 22 21.77 3.58 13.01
CA TRP A 22 20.61 3.17 13.80
C TRP A 22 20.10 4.29 14.73
N SER A 23 20.99 5.14 15.24
CA SER A 23 20.60 6.21 16.17
C SER A 23 19.68 7.24 15.50
N THR A 24 20.00 7.64 14.27
CA THR A 24 19.15 8.53 13.48
C THR A 24 17.88 7.82 13.00
N VAL A 25 17.97 6.55 12.57
CA VAL A 25 16.79 5.77 12.17
C VAL A 25 15.78 5.69 13.32
N ARG A 26 16.25 5.32 14.52
CA ARG A 26 15.43 5.30 15.73
C ARG A 26 14.78 6.64 15.99
N ALA A 27 15.56 7.71 16.04
CA ALA A 27 15.06 9.04 16.40
C ALA A 27 13.94 9.51 15.45
N VAL A 28 14.07 9.23 14.15
CA VAL A 28 13.03 9.57 13.16
C VAL A 28 11.78 8.70 13.34
N LEU A 29 11.94 7.39 13.56
CA LEU A 29 10.82 6.45 13.73
C LEU A 29 10.07 6.62 15.06
N GLU A 30 10.75 7.02 16.13
CA GLU A 30 10.16 7.32 17.44
C GLU A 30 9.54 8.72 17.48
N GLY A 31 10.08 9.65 16.70
CA GLY A 31 9.52 10.99 16.51
C GLY A 31 8.13 10.99 15.85
N ARG A 32 7.71 9.87 15.25
CA ARG A 32 6.37 9.69 14.69
C ARG A 32 5.62 8.55 15.39
N PRO A 33 4.63 8.83 16.24
CA PRO A 33 3.88 7.79 16.92
C PRO A 33 3.04 6.96 15.92
N GLU A 34 2.64 5.75 16.30
CA GLU A 34 1.81 4.86 15.45
C GLU A 34 0.49 5.52 15.01
N SER A 35 -0.11 6.35 15.86
CA SER A 35 -1.35 7.10 15.57
C SER A 35 -1.21 8.10 14.43
N GLU A 36 0.02 8.44 14.06
CA GLU A 36 0.36 9.42 13.05
C GLU A 36 0.75 8.80 11.70
N ASP A 37 0.61 7.48 11.59
CA ASP A 37 1.04 6.61 10.51
C ASP A 37 2.52 6.80 10.15
N ARG A 38 3.37 5.90 10.65
CA ARG A 38 4.79 5.83 10.30
C ARG A 38 5.12 4.75 9.26
N THR A 39 4.11 4.21 8.58
CA THR A 39 4.28 3.11 7.61
C THR A 39 5.29 3.47 6.52
N GLU A 40 5.19 4.66 5.94
CA GLU A 40 6.11 5.10 4.89
C GLU A 40 7.58 5.17 5.37
N LEU A 41 7.81 5.68 6.59
CA LEU A 41 9.16 5.73 7.18
C LEU A 41 9.71 4.31 7.40
N LEU A 42 8.88 3.39 7.88
CA LEU A 42 9.27 2.01 8.10
C LEU A 42 9.64 1.31 6.78
N TRP A 43 8.86 1.51 5.71
CA TRP A 43 9.20 0.97 4.38
C TRP A 43 10.43 1.63 3.78
N ALA A 44 10.64 2.93 4.00
CA ALA A 44 11.85 3.61 3.53
C ALA A 44 13.12 2.97 4.12
N VAL A 45 13.07 2.55 5.39
CA VAL A 45 14.15 1.74 6.01
C VAL A 45 14.17 0.34 5.43
N GLY A 46 13.04 -0.37 5.40
CA GLY A 46 12.96 -1.75 4.93
C GLY A 46 13.38 -1.98 3.48
N ASP A 47 13.13 -1.00 2.60
CA ASP A 47 13.51 -1.03 1.18
C ASP A 47 14.96 -0.62 0.95
N THR A 48 15.69 -0.22 2.01
CA THR A 48 17.10 0.12 1.90
C THR A 48 17.94 -1.16 1.97
N ALA A 49 18.62 -1.48 0.86
CA ALA A 49 19.54 -2.61 0.82
C ALA A 49 20.70 -2.43 1.82
N GLY A 50 21.11 -3.52 2.47
CA GLY A 50 22.16 -3.50 3.49
C GLY A 50 21.64 -3.44 4.92
N VAL A 51 20.37 -3.06 5.13
CA VAL A 51 19.74 -3.11 6.47
C VAL A 51 19.76 -4.50 7.06
N GLU A 52 19.62 -5.54 6.23
CA GLU A 52 19.69 -6.94 6.68
C GLU A 52 21.03 -7.33 7.32
N ARG A 53 22.11 -6.56 7.06
CA ARG A 53 23.45 -6.85 7.57
C ARG A 53 23.70 -6.23 8.94
N TRP A 54 23.24 -4.99 9.16
CA TRP A 54 23.52 -4.27 10.40
C TRP A 54 22.41 -4.41 11.45
N ILE A 55 21.16 -4.68 11.04
CA ILE A 55 20.04 -4.78 12.00
C ILE A 55 20.21 -5.93 12.98
N ALA A 56 20.91 -7.01 12.60
CA ALA A 56 21.20 -8.14 13.48
C ALA A 56 22.01 -7.70 14.73
N GLY A 57 23.05 -6.88 14.54
CA GLY A 57 23.84 -6.35 15.66
C GLY A 57 23.03 -5.43 16.59
N VAL A 58 22.03 -4.71 16.04
CA VAL A 58 21.11 -3.92 16.85
C VAL A 58 20.18 -4.81 17.68
N LEU A 59 19.67 -5.91 17.10
CA LEU A 59 18.84 -6.88 17.83
C LEU A 59 19.62 -7.54 18.98
N GLU A 60 20.90 -7.85 18.77
CA GLU A 60 21.78 -8.40 19.81
C GLU A 60 22.08 -7.40 20.92
N ALA A 61 22.33 -6.13 20.57
CA ALA A 61 22.58 -5.07 21.54
C ALA A 61 21.32 -4.68 22.32
N GLU A 62 20.13 -4.87 21.73
CA GLU A 62 18.85 -4.43 22.28
C GLU A 62 17.78 -5.53 22.25
N PRO A 63 17.99 -6.63 23.00
CA PRO A 63 17.16 -7.83 22.92
C PRO A 63 15.75 -7.63 23.47
N GLU A 64 15.42 -6.53 24.13
CA GLU A 64 14.06 -6.28 24.61
C GLU A 64 13.30 -5.22 23.79
N ALA A 65 13.98 -4.51 22.89
CA ALA A 65 13.39 -3.43 22.11
C ALA A 65 12.53 -3.97 20.96
N ALA A 66 11.29 -3.47 20.85
CA ALA A 66 10.34 -3.85 19.81
C ALA A 66 10.61 -3.15 18.46
N LEU A 67 11.05 -1.88 18.48
CA LEU A 67 11.30 -1.12 17.25
C LEU A 67 12.34 -1.74 16.30
N PRO A 68 13.55 -2.18 16.75
CA PRO A 68 14.51 -2.81 15.84
C PRO A 68 14.00 -4.14 15.29
N ARG A 69 13.19 -4.90 16.06
CA ARG A 69 12.52 -6.11 15.57
C ARG A 69 11.50 -5.83 14.48
N LEU A 70 10.71 -4.76 14.64
CA LEU A 70 9.77 -4.32 13.62
C LEU A 70 10.51 -3.96 12.32
N VAL A 71 11.59 -3.20 12.42
CA VAL A 71 12.45 -2.84 11.28
C VAL A 71 13.03 -4.09 10.62
N ALA A 72 13.52 -5.05 11.41
CA ALA A 72 14.04 -6.32 10.90
C ALA A 72 12.96 -7.10 10.13
N GLY A 73 11.75 -7.18 10.67
CA GLY A 73 10.59 -7.81 10.02
C GLY A 73 10.26 -7.17 8.68
N ILE A 74 10.16 -5.84 8.64
CA ILE A 74 9.85 -5.10 7.41
C ILE A 74 10.98 -5.24 6.37
N ARG A 75 12.25 -5.20 6.81
CA ARG A 75 13.38 -5.49 5.91
C ARG A 75 13.29 -6.90 5.34
N HIS A 76 12.93 -7.90 6.13
CA HIS A 76 12.81 -9.27 5.64
C HIS A 76 11.64 -9.47 4.68
N ILE A 77 10.56 -8.70 4.82
CA ILE A 77 9.52 -8.64 3.80
C ILE A 77 10.10 -8.10 2.49
N SER A 78 10.69 -6.91 2.51
CA SER A 78 11.24 -6.26 1.31
C SER A 78 12.32 -7.13 0.65
N TRP A 79 13.25 -7.65 1.45
CA TRP A 79 14.30 -8.57 1.00
C TRP A 79 13.75 -9.88 0.44
N GLY A 80 12.63 -10.37 0.95
CA GLY A 80 11.90 -11.49 0.34
C GLY A 80 11.46 -11.16 -1.07
N TRP A 81 10.78 -10.04 -1.27
CA TRP A 81 10.29 -9.61 -2.58
C TRP A 81 11.43 -9.35 -3.58
N GLU A 82 12.57 -8.84 -3.12
CA GLU A 82 13.79 -8.71 -3.94
C GLU A 82 14.24 -10.07 -4.51
N ALA A 83 14.27 -11.13 -3.69
CA ALA A 83 14.67 -12.47 -4.14
C ALA A 83 13.68 -13.14 -5.08
N ARG A 84 12.37 -12.95 -4.84
CA ARG A 84 11.32 -13.47 -5.73
C ARG A 84 11.34 -12.75 -7.09
N THR A 85 11.86 -11.52 -7.11
CA THR A 85 11.74 -10.54 -8.19
C THR A 85 10.29 -10.10 -8.44
N GLY A 86 10.12 -9.06 -9.26
CA GLY A 86 8.81 -8.60 -9.72
C GLY A 86 8.20 -9.47 -10.83
N ALA A 87 8.84 -10.58 -11.22
CA ALA A 87 8.36 -11.45 -12.29
C ALA A 87 7.04 -12.16 -11.91
N ARG A 88 6.28 -12.59 -12.93
CA ARG A 88 5.07 -13.38 -12.71
C ARG A 88 5.45 -14.71 -12.07
N ALA A 89 4.56 -15.29 -11.27
CA ALA A 89 4.84 -16.51 -10.52
C ALA A 89 5.34 -17.69 -11.39
N LYS A 90 4.86 -17.80 -12.63
CA LYS A 90 5.30 -18.83 -13.59
C LYS A 90 6.75 -18.67 -14.06
N ASP A 91 7.33 -17.49 -13.90
CA ASP A 91 8.67 -17.11 -14.35
C ASP A 91 9.67 -17.04 -13.17
N VAL A 92 9.25 -17.42 -11.96
CA VAL A 92 10.06 -17.45 -10.74
C VAL A 92 10.47 -18.89 -10.43
N SER A 93 11.76 -19.13 -10.20
CA SER A 93 12.26 -20.47 -9.92
C SER A 93 11.80 -20.98 -8.55
N ARG A 94 11.81 -22.31 -8.37
CA ARG A 94 11.51 -22.93 -7.08
C ARG A 94 12.42 -22.41 -5.97
N ASP A 95 13.72 -22.31 -6.23
CA ASP A 95 14.70 -21.83 -5.25
C ASP A 95 14.43 -20.38 -4.83
N GLN A 96 13.99 -19.52 -5.76
CA GLN A 96 13.58 -18.15 -5.46
C GLN A 96 12.34 -18.12 -4.55
N PHE A 97 11.36 -18.99 -4.78
CA PHE A 97 10.21 -19.14 -3.90
C PHE A 97 10.58 -19.67 -2.51
N GLU A 98 11.51 -20.61 -2.43
CA GLU A 98 11.97 -21.15 -1.14
C GLU A 98 12.65 -20.06 -0.30
N VAL A 99 13.54 -19.25 -0.91
CA VAL A 99 14.18 -18.09 -0.27
C VAL A 99 13.14 -17.04 0.13
N PHE A 100 12.20 -16.72 -0.76
CA PHE A 100 11.11 -15.78 -0.49
C PHE A 100 10.30 -16.20 0.74
N HIS A 101 9.80 -17.43 0.76
CA HIS A 101 8.99 -17.94 1.87
C HIS A 101 9.80 -18.04 3.17
N ALA A 102 11.07 -18.44 3.11
CA ALA A 102 11.93 -18.49 4.30
C ALA A 102 12.06 -17.09 4.94
N ARG A 103 12.31 -16.05 4.13
CA ARG A 103 12.40 -14.66 4.61
C ARG A 103 11.08 -14.14 5.16
N LEU A 104 9.95 -14.44 4.50
CA LEU A 104 8.64 -14.05 5.03
C LEU A 104 8.31 -14.74 6.35
N ARG A 105 8.63 -16.03 6.51
CA ARG A 105 8.42 -16.73 7.80
C ARG A 105 9.30 -16.15 8.91
N GLN A 106 10.55 -15.79 8.60
CA GLN A 106 11.41 -15.09 9.55
C GLN A 106 10.83 -13.73 9.94
N ALA A 107 10.28 -12.99 8.97
CA ALA A 107 9.57 -11.74 9.26
C ALA A 107 8.38 -11.98 10.19
N GLU A 108 7.53 -12.99 9.94
CA GLU A 108 6.39 -13.28 10.80
C GLU A 108 6.78 -13.54 12.26
N GLN A 109 7.89 -14.25 12.52
CA GLN A 109 8.38 -14.49 13.88
C GLN A 109 8.61 -13.17 14.63
N TRP A 110 9.40 -12.26 14.05
CA TRP A 110 9.66 -10.96 14.67
C TRP A 110 8.42 -10.09 14.77
N LEU A 111 7.54 -10.12 13.76
CA LEU A 111 6.31 -9.32 13.78
C LEU A 111 5.33 -9.80 14.86
N TYR A 112 5.23 -11.11 15.10
CA TYR A 112 4.45 -11.65 16.22
C TYR A 112 5.07 -11.27 17.57
N GLU A 113 6.40 -11.38 17.74
CA GLU A 113 7.08 -10.90 18.96
C GLU A 113 6.82 -9.41 19.22
N VAL A 114 6.86 -8.58 18.16
CA VAL A 114 6.55 -7.15 18.27
C VAL A 114 5.09 -6.95 18.66
N ALA A 115 4.15 -7.68 18.05
CA ALA A 115 2.73 -7.58 18.39
C ALA A 115 2.41 -7.99 19.83
N GLU A 116 3.18 -8.93 20.40
CA GLU A 116 3.07 -9.35 21.80
C GLU A 116 3.65 -8.29 22.76
N ARG A 117 4.83 -7.73 22.43
CA ARG A 117 5.50 -6.71 23.24
C ARG A 117 4.78 -5.37 23.21
N GLU A 118 4.28 -4.99 22.04
CA GLU A 118 3.65 -3.70 21.76
C GLU A 118 2.21 -3.92 21.25
N PRO A 119 1.29 -4.34 22.13
CA PRO A 119 -0.05 -4.73 21.73
C PRO A 119 -0.90 -3.56 21.22
N GLN A 120 -0.44 -2.31 21.29
CA GLN A 120 -1.15 -1.16 20.73
C GLN A 120 -0.63 -0.75 19.34
N TRP A 121 0.47 -1.33 18.86
CA TRP A 121 1.04 -0.96 17.56
C TRP A 121 0.25 -1.57 16.42
N THR A 122 0.02 -0.76 15.38
CA THR A 122 -0.68 -1.16 14.17
C THR A 122 0.28 -1.81 13.17
N SER A 123 1.50 -1.27 13.08
CA SER A 123 2.54 -1.69 12.14
C SER A 123 2.85 -3.20 12.08
N PRO A 124 2.95 -3.97 13.19
CA PRO A 124 3.22 -5.41 13.07
C PRO A 124 2.07 -6.17 12.41
N TRP A 125 0.82 -5.81 12.73
CA TRP A 125 -0.37 -6.46 12.16
C TRP A 125 -0.59 -6.09 10.70
N TYR A 126 -0.28 -4.85 10.33
CA TYR A 126 -0.25 -4.45 8.92
C TYR A 126 0.82 -5.21 8.13
N ALA A 127 2.05 -5.31 8.65
CA ALA A 127 3.12 -6.08 8.02
C ALA A 127 2.79 -7.57 7.89
N LEU A 128 2.12 -8.16 8.90
CA LEU A 128 1.63 -9.54 8.86
C LEU A 128 0.57 -9.79 7.75
N GLN A 129 -0.17 -8.76 7.32
CA GLN A 129 -1.07 -8.92 6.16
C GLN A 129 -0.26 -9.09 4.85
N ILE A 130 0.87 -8.40 4.73
CA ILE A 130 1.74 -8.48 3.55
C ILE A 130 2.45 -9.84 3.49
N THR A 131 3.01 -10.31 4.61
CA THR A 131 3.56 -11.67 4.69
C THR A 131 2.48 -12.70 4.42
N GLY A 132 1.28 -12.48 4.96
CA GLY A 132 0.13 -13.37 4.79
C GLY A 132 -0.22 -13.61 3.32
N ARG A 133 -0.31 -12.53 2.52
CA ARG A 133 -0.54 -12.67 1.08
C ARG A 133 0.62 -13.37 0.37
N GLY A 134 1.86 -13.03 0.71
CA GLY A 134 3.05 -13.66 0.13
C GLY A 134 3.15 -15.16 0.44
N LEU A 135 2.78 -15.57 1.65
CA LEU A 135 2.74 -16.94 2.13
C LEU A 135 1.42 -17.67 1.80
N GLN A 136 0.47 -16.97 1.18
CA GLN A 136 -0.85 -17.48 0.83
C GLN A 136 -1.63 -18.07 2.02
N VAL A 137 -1.62 -17.36 3.16
CA VAL A 137 -2.45 -17.76 4.30
C VAL A 137 -3.93 -17.71 3.90
N GLY A 138 -4.73 -18.63 4.45
CA GLY A 138 -6.17 -18.69 4.14
C GLY A 138 -6.94 -17.45 4.59
N GLN A 139 -8.12 -17.23 4.00
CA GLN A 139 -8.96 -16.05 4.23
C GLN A 139 -9.23 -15.73 5.71
N THR A 140 -9.45 -16.77 6.54
CA THR A 140 -9.66 -16.61 7.98
C THR A 140 -8.48 -15.97 8.70
N VAL A 141 -7.25 -16.37 8.36
CA VAL A 141 -6.03 -15.83 8.99
C VAL A 141 -5.80 -14.39 8.52
N ALA A 142 -5.95 -14.14 7.22
CA ALA A 142 -5.81 -12.81 6.66
C ALA A 142 -6.82 -11.83 7.28
N ARG A 143 -8.09 -12.23 7.39
CA ARG A 143 -9.14 -11.42 8.03
C ARG A 143 -8.82 -11.12 9.49
N ARG A 144 -8.33 -12.09 10.27
CA ARG A 144 -7.94 -11.86 11.68
C ARG A 144 -6.79 -10.84 11.81
N ARG A 145 -5.81 -10.86 10.89
CA ARG A 145 -4.69 -9.92 10.86
C ARG A 145 -5.17 -8.50 10.47
N PHE A 146 -6.09 -8.41 9.51
CA PHE A 146 -6.78 -7.16 9.18
C PHE A 146 -7.57 -6.62 10.38
N ASP A 147 -8.44 -7.44 10.99
CA ASP A 147 -9.25 -7.06 12.15
C ASP A 147 -8.37 -6.59 13.33
N ALA A 148 -7.20 -7.19 13.52
CA ALA A 148 -6.23 -6.76 14.52
C ALA A 148 -5.68 -5.36 14.24
N THR A 149 -5.43 -5.01 12.98
CA THR A 149 -5.03 -3.66 12.59
C THR A 149 -6.15 -2.66 12.84
N VAL A 150 -7.36 -2.93 12.34
CA VAL A 150 -8.47 -1.96 12.42
C VAL A 150 -9.05 -1.78 13.83
N ARG A 151 -8.80 -2.71 14.76
CA ARG A 151 -9.07 -2.50 16.18
C ARG A 151 -8.20 -1.39 16.79
N ARG A 152 -7.03 -1.12 16.23
CA ARG A 152 -6.05 -0.13 16.72
C ARG A 152 -6.16 1.18 15.93
N ASP A 153 -6.26 1.06 14.62
CA ASP A 153 -6.51 2.18 13.70
C ASP A 153 -7.58 1.77 12.69
N ARG A 154 -8.82 2.19 12.96
CA ARG A 154 -10.01 1.86 12.16
C ARG A 154 -9.89 2.29 10.71
N HIS A 155 -9.12 3.33 10.40
CA HIS A 155 -9.07 3.92 9.06
C HIS A 155 -7.69 3.75 8.41
N HIS A 156 -6.89 2.79 8.89
CA HIS A 156 -5.55 2.52 8.38
C HIS A 156 -5.58 2.10 6.90
N LEU A 157 -5.32 3.05 5.99
CA LEU A 157 -5.48 2.86 4.55
C LEU A 157 -4.74 1.62 4.03
N GLY A 158 -3.47 1.47 4.43
CA GLY A 158 -2.64 0.35 3.97
C GLY A 158 -3.26 -1.00 4.30
N ALA A 159 -3.90 -1.14 5.47
CA ALA A 159 -4.50 -2.40 5.90
C ALA A 159 -5.77 -2.70 5.10
N HIS A 160 -6.62 -1.69 4.88
CA HIS A 160 -7.78 -1.87 4.01
C HIS A 160 -7.36 -2.22 2.57
N GLN A 161 -6.27 -1.65 2.05
CA GLN A 161 -5.76 -2.03 0.73
C GLN A 161 -5.29 -3.49 0.70
N GLN A 162 -4.61 -3.97 1.75
CA GLN A 162 -4.19 -5.38 1.83
C GLN A 162 -5.40 -6.32 1.89
N GLN A 163 -6.41 -5.98 2.69
CA GLN A 163 -7.62 -6.78 2.81
C GLN A 163 -8.46 -6.74 1.53
N LEU A 164 -8.52 -5.61 0.82
CA LEU A 164 -9.18 -5.52 -0.49
C LEU A 164 -8.53 -6.49 -1.49
N GLN A 165 -7.18 -6.51 -1.57
CA GLN A 165 -6.46 -7.46 -2.43
C GLN A 165 -6.76 -8.91 -2.04
N GLN A 166 -6.85 -9.20 -0.75
CA GLN A 166 -7.08 -10.55 -0.23
C GLN A 166 -8.47 -11.10 -0.63
N VAL A 167 -9.48 -10.23 -0.81
CA VAL A 167 -10.83 -10.63 -1.26
C VAL A 167 -11.03 -10.49 -2.76
N CYS A 168 -9.99 -10.13 -3.53
CA CYS A 168 -10.05 -10.21 -5.00
C CYS A 168 -10.16 -11.68 -5.46
N ASP A 169 -10.78 -11.89 -6.62
CA ASP A 169 -10.93 -13.20 -7.27
C ASP A 169 -9.59 -13.97 -7.39
N LYS A 170 -8.52 -13.27 -7.81
CA LYS A 170 -7.16 -13.82 -7.94
C LYS A 170 -6.54 -14.34 -6.63
N TRP A 171 -7.16 -14.07 -5.47
CA TRP A 171 -6.75 -14.54 -4.15
C TRP A 171 -7.82 -15.38 -3.43
N GLY A 172 -8.79 -15.91 -4.20
CA GLY A 172 -9.84 -16.78 -3.69
C GLY A 172 -11.02 -16.05 -3.05
N GLY A 173 -11.24 -14.79 -3.42
CA GLY A 173 -12.49 -14.07 -3.18
C GLY A 173 -13.31 -13.95 -4.47
N SER A 174 -14.02 -12.84 -4.64
CA SER A 174 -14.85 -12.57 -5.82
C SER A 174 -14.97 -11.07 -6.09
N HIS A 175 -15.38 -10.67 -7.29
CA HIS A 175 -15.65 -9.26 -7.59
C HIS A 175 -16.77 -8.68 -6.71
N GLU A 176 -17.80 -9.48 -6.41
CA GLU A 176 -18.89 -9.08 -5.52
C GLU A 176 -18.37 -8.77 -4.10
N GLU A 177 -17.60 -9.68 -3.50
CA GLU A 177 -17.02 -9.49 -2.17
C GLU A 177 -16.04 -8.30 -2.13
N MET A 178 -15.23 -8.14 -3.18
CA MET A 178 -14.29 -7.03 -3.31
C MET A 178 -15.00 -5.67 -3.37
N HIS A 179 -16.02 -5.53 -4.21
CA HIS A 179 -16.80 -4.29 -4.31
C HIS A 179 -17.59 -4.00 -3.04
N ALA A 180 -18.17 -5.04 -2.43
CA ALA A 180 -18.87 -4.91 -1.16
C ALA A 180 -17.93 -4.40 -0.05
N PHE A 181 -16.74 -5.02 0.10
CA PHE A 181 -15.74 -4.60 1.07
C PHE A 181 -15.24 -3.17 0.83
N ALA A 182 -15.01 -2.80 -0.43
CA ALA A 182 -14.58 -1.45 -0.79
C ALA A 182 -15.64 -0.40 -0.41
N ARG A 183 -16.92 -0.65 -0.74
CA ARG A 183 -18.02 0.26 -0.39
C ARG A 183 -18.25 0.32 1.13
N GLU A 184 -18.25 -0.81 1.83
CA GLU A 184 -18.42 -0.85 3.28
C GLU A 184 -17.29 -0.06 3.98
N SER A 185 -16.05 -0.27 3.56
CA SER A 185 -14.89 0.44 4.11
C SER A 185 -14.94 1.96 3.85
N ALA A 186 -15.31 2.36 2.63
CA ALA A 186 -15.37 3.77 2.25
C ALA A 186 -16.50 4.52 2.94
N PHE A 187 -17.73 3.99 2.86
CA PHE A 187 -18.93 4.68 3.33
C PHE A 187 -19.29 4.39 4.79
N GLY A 188 -18.69 3.36 5.40
CA GLY A 188 -18.76 3.12 6.84
C GLY A 188 -17.80 4.01 7.65
N ALA A 189 -16.83 4.64 7.00
CA ALA A 189 -15.93 5.61 7.61
C ALA A 189 -16.48 7.04 7.48
N PRO A 190 -16.06 7.98 8.35
CA PRO A 190 -16.36 9.40 8.18
C PRO A 190 -15.92 9.91 6.80
N GLY A 191 -16.62 10.93 6.29
CA GLY A 191 -16.22 11.63 5.07
C GLY A 191 -14.85 12.29 5.21
N GLY A 192 -14.11 12.41 4.11
CA GLY A 192 -12.76 12.99 4.08
C GLY A 192 -11.64 12.02 4.44
N THR A 193 -11.96 10.77 4.76
CA THR A 193 -10.94 9.72 4.94
C THR A 193 -10.34 9.28 3.60
N LEU A 194 -9.17 8.64 3.64
CA LEU A 194 -8.50 8.11 2.46
C LEU A 194 -9.18 6.85 1.89
N LEU A 195 -10.12 6.24 2.63
CA LEU A 195 -10.72 4.95 2.30
C LEU A 195 -11.64 4.97 1.06
N GLY A 196 -12.09 6.15 0.61
CA GLY A 196 -12.80 6.26 -0.67
C GLY A 196 -12.00 5.73 -1.86
N GLN A 197 -10.66 5.74 -1.76
CA GLN A 197 -9.77 5.16 -2.77
C GLN A 197 -10.08 3.69 -3.05
N LEU A 198 -10.54 2.92 -2.05
CA LEU A 198 -10.79 1.48 -2.20
C LEU A 198 -11.82 1.18 -3.28
N VAL A 199 -12.83 2.03 -3.44
CA VAL A 199 -13.83 1.90 -4.52
C VAL A 199 -13.16 2.05 -5.89
N ALA A 200 -12.26 3.03 -6.04
CA ALA A 200 -11.49 3.19 -7.26
C ALA A 200 -10.56 2.00 -7.52
N ILE A 201 -9.91 1.45 -6.48
CA ILE A 201 -9.05 0.26 -6.61
C ILE A 201 -9.87 -0.96 -7.02
N ALA A 202 -11.03 -1.21 -6.42
CA ALA A 202 -11.89 -2.34 -6.76
C ALA A 202 -12.28 -2.32 -8.25
N HIS A 203 -12.67 -1.15 -8.76
CA HIS A 203 -12.95 -0.94 -10.17
C HIS A 203 -11.73 -1.13 -11.08
N ILE A 204 -10.54 -0.65 -10.66
CA ILE A 204 -9.29 -0.89 -11.41
C ILE A 204 -8.94 -2.39 -11.42
N GLU A 205 -9.14 -3.11 -10.32
CA GLU A 205 -8.87 -4.56 -10.24
C GLU A 205 -9.81 -5.39 -11.10
N GLU A 206 -11.10 -5.03 -11.19
CA GLU A 206 -12.02 -5.67 -12.16
C GLU A 206 -11.66 -5.28 -13.60
N TRP A 207 -11.28 -4.03 -13.85
CA TRP A 207 -10.75 -3.62 -15.16
C TRP A 207 -9.53 -4.47 -15.56
N LEU A 208 -8.63 -4.76 -14.62
CA LEU A 208 -7.44 -5.60 -14.84
C LEU A 208 -7.74 -7.10 -15.05
N SER A 209 -8.90 -7.60 -14.61
CA SER A 209 -9.28 -9.00 -14.79
C SER A 209 -9.99 -9.28 -16.12
N LEU A 210 -10.38 -8.21 -16.85
CA LEU A 210 -11.11 -8.29 -18.10
C LEU A 210 -10.18 -8.22 -19.32
N ASP A 211 -10.62 -8.83 -20.42
CA ASP A 211 -9.95 -8.70 -21.73
C ASP A 211 -10.13 -7.29 -22.33
N ASP A 212 -9.31 -6.97 -23.33
CA ASP A 212 -9.40 -5.73 -24.10
C ASP A 212 -10.78 -5.59 -24.79
N GLY A 213 -11.46 -4.47 -24.54
CA GLY A 213 -12.83 -4.20 -24.96
C GLY A 213 -13.81 -4.25 -23.79
N PRO A 214 -14.10 -5.43 -23.21
CA PRO A 214 -14.94 -5.56 -22.01
C PRO A 214 -14.45 -4.70 -20.83
N ASP A 215 -13.13 -4.57 -20.66
CA ASP A 215 -12.49 -3.73 -19.65
C ASP A 215 -12.93 -2.25 -19.76
N ALA A 216 -12.87 -1.68 -20.97
CA ALA A 216 -13.27 -0.32 -21.29
C ALA A 216 -14.79 -0.17 -21.21
N VAL A 217 -15.56 -1.20 -21.58
CA VAL A 217 -17.01 -1.23 -21.39
C VAL A 217 -17.33 -1.12 -19.91
N HIS A 218 -16.72 -1.94 -19.04
CA HIS A 218 -16.91 -1.91 -17.59
C HIS A 218 -16.66 -0.49 -17.04
N MET A 219 -15.48 0.09 -17.30
CA MET A 219 -15.13 1.44 -16.84
C MET A 219 -16.05 2.55 -17.35
N ARG A 220 -16.61 2.41 -18.56
CA ARG A 220 -17.46 3.45 -19.16
C ARG A 220 -18.92 3.37 -18.72
N ARG A 221 -19.35 2.33 -18.02
CA ARG A 221 -20.73 2.19 -17.53
C ARG A 221 -21.13 3.35 -16.63
N ALA A 222 -22.41 3.70 -16.68
CA ALA A 222 -22.95 4.83 -15.93
C ALA A 222 -22.88 4.59 -14.41
N ASP A 223 -23.16 3.38 -13.95
CA ASP A 223 -23.12 3.01 -12.53
C ASP A 223 -21.69 3.05 -11.96
N VAL A 224 -20.70 2.60 -12.73
CA VAL A 224 -19.27 2.71 -12.35
C VAL A 224 -18.83 4.17 -12.21
N LYS A 225 -19.21 5.03 -13.17
CA LYS A 225 -18.92 6.47 -13.08
C LYS A 225 -19.57 7.12 -11.87
N THR A 226 -20.82 6.77 -11.57
CA THR A 226 -21.52 7.24 -10.38
C THR A 226 -20.80 6.76 -9.12
N SER A 227 -20.45 5.48 -9.02
CA SER A 227 -19.70 4.89 -7.91
C SER A 227 -18.37 5.60 -7.64
N LEU A 228 -17.57 5.86 -8.69
CA LEU A 228 -16.31 6.60 -8.58
C LEU A 228 -16.51 8.05 -8.10
N ARG A 229 -17.56 8.73 -8.56
CA ARG A 229 -17.89 10.09 -8.12
C ARG A 229 -18.35 10.11 -6.67
N GLU A 230 -19.26 9.22 -6.27
CA GLU A 230 -19.70 9.10 -4.87
C GLU A 230 -18.51 8.88 -3.93
N ALA A 231 -17.58 7.99 -4.31
CA ALA A 231 -16.38 7.74 -3.53
C ALA A 231 -15.44 8.95 -3.46
N ALA A 232 -15.33 9.73 -4.54
CA ALA A 232 -14.53 10.96 -4.55
C ALA A 232 -15.18 12.06 -3.69
N GLU A 233 -16.51 12.25 -3.76
CA GLU A 233 -17.27 13.19 -2.92
C GLU A 233 -17.14 12.86 -1.42
N HIS A 234 -17.19 11.57 -1.06
CA HIS A 234 -17.01 11.12 0.32
C HIS A 234 -15.55 11.14 0.79
N SER A 235 -14.59 11.37 -0.10
CA SER A 235 -13.15 11.32 0.18
C SER A 235 -12.45 12.60 -0.27
N ILE A 236 -11.77 12.60 -1.42
CA ILE A 236 -10.87 13.66 -1.86
C ILE A 236 -11.53 15.04 -2.09
N ARG A 237 -12.86 15.08 -2.24
CA ARG A 237 -13.65 16.31 -2.38
C ARG A 237 -14.42 16.70 -1.13
N HIS A 238 -14.40 15.85 -0.10
CA HIS A 238 -15.07 16.15 1.15
C HIS A 238 -14.40 17.35 1.85
N PRO A 239 -15.15 18.27 2.48
CA PRO A 239 -14.58 19.45 3.15
C PRO A 239 -13.53 19.11 4.23
N ASP A 240 -13.69 17.97 4.90
CA ASP A 240 -12.80 17.51 5.96
C ASP A 240 -11.57 16.74 5.46
N PHE A 241 -11.37 16.63 4.14
CA PHE A 241 -10.21 15.91 3.59
C PHE A 241 -8.89 16.61 3.94
N VAL A 242 -7.99 15.88 4.59
CA VAL A 242 -6.65 16.39 4.97
C VAL A 242 -5.58 15.76 4.09
N ARG A 243 -4.70 16.59 3.51
CA ARG A 243 -3.53 16.14 2.72
C ARG A 243 -2.39 15.65 3.60
N ARG A 244 -2.61 14.54 4.31
CA ARG A 244 -1.65 13.84 5.17
C ARG A 244 -1.47 12.39 4.72
N GLY A 245 -0.28 11.82 4.98
CA GLY A 245 0.03 10.43 4.65
C GLY A 245 -0.06 10.17 3.14
N ALA A 246 -0.75 9.09 2.77
CA ALA A 246 -0.88 8.62 1.38
C ALA A 246 -1.82 9.45 0.49
N TRP A 247 -2.14 10.71 0.85
CA TRP A 247 -3.06 11.55 0.07
C TRP A 247 -2.68 11.65 -1.41
N ASN A 248 -1.38 11.79 -1.74
CA ASN A 248 -0.92 11.91 -3.12
C ASN A 248 -1.21 10.63 -3.93
N GLN A 249 -1.03 9.45 -3.31
CA GLN A 249 -1.38 8.16 -3.91
C GLN A 249 -2.89 8.07 -4.17
N VAL A 250 -3.72 8.51 -3.23
CA VAL A 250 -5.19 8.51 -3.39
C VAL A 250 -5.61 9.33 -4.60
N PHE A 251 -5.08 10.55 -4.75
CA PHE A 251 -5.36 11.38 -5.93
C PHE A 251 -4.86 10.74 -7.23
N ASN A 252 -3.67 10.12 -7.23
CA ASN A 252 -3.16 9.39 -8.39
C ASN A 252 -4.08 8.20 -8.77
N THR A 253 -4.67 7.50 -7.79
CA THR A 253 -5.63 6.42 -8.04
C THR A 253 -6.95 6.92 -8.62
N PHE A 254 -7.53 7.98 -8.06
CA PHE A 254 -8.72 8.58 -8.65
C PHE A 254 -8.44 9.14 -10.05
N ALA A 255 -7.28 9.77 -10.28
CA ALA A 255 -6.88 10.24 -11.60
C ALA A 255 -6.85 9.11 -12.63
N MET A 256 -6.26 7.95 -12.29
CA MET A 256 -6.27 6.77 -13.16
C MET A 256 -7.70 6.27 -13.40
N ALA A 257 -8.48 6.05 -12.35
CA ALA A 257 -9.85 5.52 -12.46
C ALA A 257 -10.76 6.42 -13.31
N PHE A 258 -10.76 7.73 -13.07
CA PHE A 258 -11.54 8.68 -13.87
C PHE A 258 -11.06 8.77 -15.32
N SER A 259 -9.74 8.64 -15.57
CA SER A 259 -9.20 8.60 -16.93
C SER A 259 -9.70 7.36 -17.69
N LEU A 260 -9.66 6.19 -17.06
CA LEU A 260 -10.17 4.94 -17.64
C LEU A 260 -11.69 5.02 -17.88
N ALA A 261 -12.44 5.60 -16.95
CA ALA A 261 -13.88 5.81 -17.09
C ALA A 261 -14.23 6.85 -18.18
N GLY A 262 -13.27 7.64 -18.65
CA GLY A 262 -13.47 8.72 -19.59
C GLY A 262 -14.12 9.98 -18.97
N ASP A 263 -14.11 10.11 -17.65
CA ASP A 263 -14.53 11.33 -16.95
C ASP A 263 -13.38 12.34 -16.93
N ARG A 264 -13.20 13.04 -18.06
CA ARG A 264 -12.09 13.97 -18.25
C ARG A 264 -12.11 15.15 -17.27
N ALA A 265 -13.28 15.56 -16.78
CA ALA A 265 -13.37 16.67 -15.83
C ALA A 265 -12.81 16.26 -14.47
N ALA A 266 -13.28 15.13 -13.93
CA ALA A 266 -12.83 14.60 -12.65
C ALA A 266 -11.35 14.16 -12.68
N ALA A 267 -10.89 13.57 -13.80
CA ALA A 267 -9.49 13.21 -13.97
C ALA A 267 -8.57 14.46 -13.94
N ARG A 268 -8.96 15.55 -14.63
CA ARG A 268 -8.18 16.81 -14.67
C ARG A 268 -8.02 17.42 -13.28
N GLU A 269 -9.10 17.47 -12.51
CA GLU A 269 -9.07 17.94 -11.12
C GLU A 269 -8.02 17.18 -10.30
N CYS A 270 -7.99 15.84 -10.41
CA CYS A 270 -7.02 15.03 -9.70
C CYS A 270 -5.57 15.29 -10.17
N PHE A 271 -5.35 15.42 -11.48
CA PHE A 271 -4.03 15.76 -12.03
C PHE A 271 -3.54 17.15 -11.60
N GLN A 272 -4.44 18.14 -11.51
CA GLN A 272 -4.11 19.47 -11.03
C GLN A 272 -3.77 19.46 -9.53
N ALA A 273 -4.53 18.72 -8.72
CA ALA A 273 -4.31 18.63 -7.27
C ALA A 273 -2.97 18.01 -6.89
N THR A 274 -2.44 17.10 -7.72
CA THR A 274 -1.12 16.46 -7.49
C THR A 274 0.05 17.34 -7.92
N ASP A 275 -0.18 18.41 -8.69
CA ASP A 275 0.84 19.29 -9.26
C ASP A 275 1.97 18.51 -9.98
N GLY A 276 1.57 17.49 -10.75
CA GLY A 276 2.53 16.64 -11.48
C GLY A 276 3.32 15.66 -10.62
N ARG A 277 3.02 15.54 -9.31
CA ARG A 277 3.60 14.48 -8.46
C ARG A 277 2.97 13.13 -8.80
N VAL A 278 3.82 12.22 -9.23
CA VAL A 278 3.44 10.86 -9.66
C VAL A 278 3.98 9.84 -8.68
N THR A 279 3.12 8.91 -8.27
CA THR A 279 3.42 7.72 -7.46
C THR A 279 3.58 6.48 -8.34
N ASP A 280 4.21 5.41 -7.84
CA ASP A 280 4.36 4.16 -8.60
C ASP A 280 3.00 3.46 -8.76
N PHE A 281 2.28 3.27 -7.65
CA PHE A 281 0.89 2.82 -7.65
C PHE A 281 -0.05 4.02 -7.92
N PRO A 282 -1.09 3.87 -8.77
CA PRO A 282 -1.47 2.67 -9.51
C PRO A 282 -0.83 2.55 -10.90
N TRP A 283 -0.03 3.53 -11.32
CA TRP A 283 0.39 3.68 -12.71
C TRP A 283 1.25 2.53 -13.24
N TYR A 284 1.90 1.76 -12.37
CA TYR A 284 2.58 0.52 -12.76
C TYR A 284 1.64 -0.48 -13.44
N TYR A 285 0.32 -0.42 -13.20
CA TYR A 285 -0.66 -1.26 -13.88
C TYR A 285 -0.75 -0.97 -15.39
N LEU A 286 -0.55 0.29 -15.79
CA LEU A 286 -0.52 0.69 -17.20
C LEU A 286 0.87 0.54 -17.80
N ASN A 287 1.91 0.88 -17.04
CA ASN A 287 3.29 0.74 -17.46
C ASN A 287 4.19 0.44 -16.27
N GLY A 288 4.53 -0.84 -16.08
CA GLY A 288 5.35 -1.28 -14.96
C GLY A 288 6.80 -0.80 -15.01
N SER A 289 7.35 -0.49 -16.19
CA SER A 289 8.74 -0.02 -16.33
C SER A 289 8.88 1.49 -16.26
N ASP A 290 7.87 2.25 -16.66
CA ASP A 290 7.80 3.71 -16.49
C ASP A 290 6.38 4.15 -16.08
N PRO A 291 6.03 4.03 -14.79
CA PRO A 291 4.75 4.52 -14.25
C PRO A 291 4.54 6.02 -14.53
N ALA A 292 5.61 6.81 -14.57
CA ALA A 292 5.54 8.24 -14.86
C ALA A 292 5.18 8.52 -16.32
N ALA A 293 5.57 7.67 -17.28
CA ALA A 293 5.11 7.77 -18.67
C ALA A 293 3.60 7.52 -18.78
N ALA A 294 3.08 6.49 -18.09
CA ALA A 294 1.64 6.22 -18.06
C ALA A 294 0.85 7.42 -17.50
N TYR A 295 1.30 7.99 -16.38
CA TYR A 295 0.73 9.22 -15.83
C TYR A 295 0.74 10.36 -16.85
N ARG A 296 1.89 10.65 -17.49
CA ARG A 296 2.01 11.75 -18.46
C ARG A 296 1.09 11.56 -19.66
N GLN A 297 0.95 10.32 -20.14
CA GLN A 297 0.07 9.97 -21.24
C GLN A 297 -1.40 10.26 -20.89
N GLN A 298 -1.87 9.78 -19.73
CA GLN A 298 -3.25 9.98 -19.30
C GLN A 298 -3.55 11.45 -18.97
N ARG A 299 -2.60 12.16 -18.35
CA ARG A 299 -2.73 13.60 -18.11
C ARG A 299 -2.85 14.38 -19.43
N SER A 300 -2.09 14.01 -20.45
CA SER A 300 -2.12 14.66 -21.76
C SER A 300 -3.42 14.37 -22.52
N SER A 301 -3.92 13.13 -22.48
CA SER A 301 -5.16 12.71 -23.15
C SER A 301 -6.42 13.34 -22.52
N THR A 302 -6.32 13.71 -21.24
CA THR A 302 -7.39 14.40 -20.51
C THR A 302 -7.52 15.88 -20.91
N GLY A 303 -6.50 16.47 -21.55
CA GLY A 303 -6.42 17.90 -21.90
C GLY A 303 -5.83 18.75 -20.76
N ARG A 304 -5.39 19.99 -21.03
CA ARG A 304 -4.83 20.93 -20.03
C ARG A 304 -5.87 21.51 -19.07
#